data_AF-A0AAX4JG95-F1
#
_entry.id   AF-A0AAX4JG95-F1
#
_cell.length_a   1.000
_cell.length_b   1.000
_cell.length_c   1.000
_cell.angle_alpha   90.00
_cell.angle_beta   90.00
_cell.angle_gamma   90.00
#
_symmetry.space_group_name_H-M   'P 1'
#
loop_
_entity.id
_entity.type
_entity.pdbx_description
1 polymer ?
#
loop_
_entity_poly.entity_id
_entity_poly.type
_entity_poly.pdbx_seq_one_letter_code
_entity_poly.pdbx_strand_id
1 'polypeptide(L)'
;MAYLLEREDSPRCTLEGGKREQFTQKLFTDLIHDSHAKNHDYYLGRVKITSQNKIEFHCYDARQLCKYLFEMVISTEGRKIRIKNFKDPISREVIDDVHFFRLKYDSDEPLRAEYVGNHIKFLESNSLRSKIFYSEDALDALSVNFQFNSIKKTNVIDKRRLYGFLLLVFFGILALSGIVFFVEKKKKVGRINEKIRLHPK
;
A
#
# COMPACT_ATOMS: atom_id res chain seq x y z
N MET A 1 -4.76 30.82 -26.48
CA MET A 1 -5.55 29.59 -26.67
C MET A 1 -6.09 29.17 -25.32
N ALA A 2 -7.39 28.93 -25.19
CA ALA A 2 -8.03 28.51 -23.94
C ALA A 2 -8.77 27.19 -24.18
N TYR A 3 -8.57 26.22 -23.31
CA TYR A 3 -9.18 24.89 -23.40
C TYR A 3 -10.36 24.79 -22.44
N LEU A 4 -11.47 24.24 -22.90
CA LEU A 4 -12.69 24.04 -22.11
C LEU A 4 -12.63 22.70 -21.40
N LEU A 5 -12.68 22.73 -20.06
CA LEU A 5 -12.78 21.55 -19.22
C LEU A 5 -14.26 21.32 -18.88
N GLU A 6 -14.90 20.41 -19.60
CA GLU A 6 -16.32 20.10 -19.40
C GLU A 6 -16.50 18.80 -18.61
N ARG A 7 -17.34 18.86 -17.59
CA ARG A 7 -17.86 17.70 -16.87
C ARG A 7 -19.31 18.01 -16.53
N GLU A 8 -20.18 17.04 -16.76
CA GLU A 8 -21.58 17.06 -16.28
C GLU A 8 -21.57 17.34 -14.76
N ASP A 9 -22.39 18.30 -14.33
CA ASP A 9 -22.52 18.75 -12.93
C ASP A 9 -21.32 19.49 -12.32
N SER A 10 -20.43 20.08 -13.13
CA SER A 10 -19.39 21.00 -12.61
C SER A 10 -19.31 22.29 -13.42
N PRO A 11 -18.93 23.44 -12.80
CA PRO A 11 -18.80 24.69 -13.52
C PRO A 11 -17.77 24.55 -14.65
N ARG A 12 -18.12 25.09 -15.82
CA ARG A 12 -17.20 25.18 -16.97
C ARG A 12 -15.97 25.96 -16.53
N CYS A 13 -14.80 25.34 -16.68
CA CYS A 13 -13.53 25.93 -16.30
C CYS A 13 -12.63 25.97 -17.53
N THR A 14 -11.91 27.07 -17.71
CA THR A 14 -10.97 27.26 -18.81
C THR A 14 -9.54 27.03 -18.33
N LEU A 15 -8.78 26.26 -19.09
CA LEU A 15 -7.33 26.23 -18.98
C LEU A 15 -6.74 27.22 -19.99
N GLU A 16 -6.03 28.23 -19.50
CA GLU A 16 -5.23 29.10 -20.36
C GLU A 16 -3.99 28.36 -20.84
N GLY A 17 -3.88 28.13 -22.14
CA GLY A 17 -2.76 27.39 -22.73
C GLY A 17 -1.40 28.08 -22.55
N GLY A 18 -1.39 29.41 -22.40
CA GLY A 18 -0.19 30.20 -22.11
C GLY A 18 0.26 30.16 -20.65
N LYS A 19 -0.47 29.45 -19.78
CA LYS A 19 -0.05 29.23 -18.38
C LYS A 19 1.07 28.20 -18.36
N ARG A 20 2.07 28.43 -17.50
CA ARG A 20 3.13 27.45 -17.23
C ARG A 20 2.61 26.35 -16.29
N GLU A 21 2.95 25.12 -16.61
CA GLU A 21 2.67 23.95 -15.80
C GLU A 21 3.68 23.87 -14.64
N GLN A 22 3.20 23.59 -13.42
CA GLN A 22 3.98 23.77 -12.19
C GLN A 22 5.17 22.81 -12.07
N PHE A 23 5.05 21.56 -12.55
CA PHE A 23 6.10 20.56 -12.41
C PHE A 23 7.17 20.66 -13.49
N THR A 24 6.76 20.91 -14.74
CA THR A 24 7.62 20.91 -15.93
C THR A 24 8.11 22.30 -16.32
N GLN A 25 7.45 23.35 -15.84
CA GLN A 25 7.71 24.76 -16.19
C GLN A 25 7.52 25.10 -17.68
N LYS A 26 7.03 24.15 -18.49
CA LYS A 26 6.63 24.35 -19.88
C LYS A 26 5.24 24.96 -19.97
N LEU A 27 4.91 25.58 -21.10
CA LEU A 27 3.54 26.01 -21.37
C LEU A 27 2.65 24.80 -21.60
N PHE A 28 1.38 24.89 -21.18
CA PHE A 28 0.41 23.84 -21.48
C PHE A 28 0.25 23.61 -22.99
N THR A 29 0.30 24.66 -23.81
CA THR A 29 0.28 24.53 -25.28
C THR A 29 1.41 23.65 -25.80
N ASP A 30 2.62 23.84 -25.28
CA ASP A 30 3.80 23.12 -25.75
C ASP A 30 3.72 21.65 -25.34
N LEU A 31 3.26 21.38 -24.11
CA LEU A 31 3.05 20.01 -23.62
C LEU A 31 1.99 19.25 -24.42
N ILE A 32 0.88 19.92 -24.75
CA ILE A 32 -0.19 19.34 -25.56
C ILE A 32 0.33 19.03 -26.96
N HIS A 33 1.00 19.99 -27.59
CA HIS A 33 1.60 19.82 -28.92
C HIS A 33 2.65 18.70 -28.93
N ASP A 34 3.53 18.64 -27.93
CA ASP A 34 4.54 17.57 -27.77
C ASP A 34 3.90 16.18 -27.67
N SER A 35 2.72 16.07 -27.04
CA SER A 35 1.96 14.82 -26.92
C SER A 35 1.29 14.45 -28.25
N HIS A 36 0.62 15.41 -28.89
CA HIS A 36 -0.09 15.21 -30.15
C HIS A 36 0.87 14.91 -31.30
N ALA A 37 2.05 15.53 -31.34
CA ALA A 37 3.11 15.23 -32.31
C ALA A 37 3.61 13.78 -32.23
N LYS A 38 3.35 13.07 -31.11
CA LYS A 38 3.66 11.65 -30.91
C LYS A 38 2.43 10.74 -31.09
N ASN A 39 1.32 11.26 -31.61
CA ASN A 39 0.05 10.56 -31.76
C ASN A 39 -0.50 10.02 -30.42
N HIS A 40 -0.36 10.81 -29.35
CA HIS A 40 -0.87 10.48 -28.02
C HIS A 40 -1.84 11.54 -27.52
N ASP A 41 -3.02 11.11 -27.06
CA ASP A 41 -3.96 11.94 -26.30
C ASP A 41 -3.24 12.58 -25.11
N TYR A 42 -3.47 13.86 -24.86
CA TYR A 42 -2.91 14.55 -23.69
C TYR A 42 -3.86 14.52 -22.50
N TYR A 43 -3.34 14.26 -21.30
CA TYR A 43 -4.16 14.16 -20.08
C TYR A 43 -3.85 15.30 -19.10
N LEU A 44 -4.92 15.94 -18.62
CA LEU A 44 -4.89 17.02 -17.63
C LEU A 44 -5.45 16.54 -16.30
N GLY A 45 -4.83 16.96 -15.21
CA GLY A 45 -5.34 16.77 -13.85
C GLY A 45 -5.84 18.09 -13.29
N ARG A 46 -7.13 18.17 -12.94
CA ARG A 46 -7.74 19.32 -12.24
C ARG A 46 -7.94 18.96 -10.77
N VAL A 47 -7.21 19.64 -9.91
CA VAL A 47 -7.34 19.58 -8.46
C VAL A 47 -8.43 20.55 -8.01
N LYS A 48 -9.36 20.08 -7.18
CA LYS A 48 -10.35 20.90 -6.47
C LYS A 48 -9.89 21.07 -5.02
N ILE A 49 -9.92 22.32 -4.57
CA ILE A 49 -9.57 22.70 -3.20
C ILE A 49 -10.69 23.58 -2.66
N THR A 50 -11.09 23.34 -1.42
CA THR A 50 -12.05 24.17 -0.70
C THR A 50 -11.35 24.76 0.50
N SER A 51 -11.10 26.07 0.44
CA SER A 51 -10.46 26.81 1.53
C SER A 51 -11.25 28.06 1.85
N GLN A 52 -11.52 28.28 3.14
CA GLN A 52 -12.22 29.47 3.64
C GLN A 52 -13.53 29.78 2.87
N ASN A 53 -14.33 28.74 2.58
CA ASN A 53 -15.57 28.81 1.77
C ASN A 53 -15.41 29.22 0.30
N LYS A 54 -14.19 29.26 -0.22
CA LYS A 54 -13.91 29.46 -1.64
C LYS A 54 -13.46 28.15 -2.27
N ILE A 55 -14.02 27.86 -3.45
CA ILE A 55 -13.60 26.71 -4.25
C ILE A 55 -12.58 27.19 -5.28
N GLU A 56 -11.40 26.61 -5.25
CA GLU A 56 -10.32 26.89 -6.19
C GLU A 56 -10.00 25.65 -7.03
N PHE A 57 -9.65 25.89 -8.29
CA PHE A 57 -9.31 24.83 -9.24
C PHE A 57 -7.92 25.08 -9.81
N HIS A 58 -7.03 24.11 -9.62
CA HIS A 58 -5.69 24.13 -10.21
C HIS A 58 -5.56 23.02 -11.24
N CYS A 59 -4.96 23.33 -12.39
CA CYS A 59 -4.73 22.39 -13.47
C CYS A 59 -3.25 22.05 -13.57
N TYR A 60 -2.96 20.78 -13.84
CA TYR A 60 -1.63 20.21 -13.94
C TYR A 60 -1.55 19.23 -15.10
N ASP A 61 -0.34 18.91 -15.53
CA ASP A 61 -0.10 17.70 -16.32
C ASP A 61 -0.51 16.48 -15.48
N ALA A 62 -1.40 15.62 -16.01
CA ALA A 62 -1.95 14.51 -15.23
C ALA A 62 -0.87 13.53 -14.78
N ARG A 63 0.15 13.29 -15.60
CA ARG A 63 1.22 12.34 -15.31
C ARG A 63 2.09 12.83 -14.16
N GLN A 64 2.54 14.09 -14.20
CA GLN A 64 3.34 14.65 -13.13
C GLN A 64 2.53 14.75 -11.83
N LEU A 65 1.27 15.16 -11.92
CA LEU A 65 0.38 15.17 -10.76
C LEU A 65 0.23 13.78 -10.14
N CYS A 66 0.03 12.74 -10.95
CA CYS A 66 -0.08 11.37 -10.45
C CYS A 66 1.22 10.89 -9.77
N LYS A 67 2.40 11.21 -10.32
CA LYS A 67 3.70 10.89 -9.70
C LYS A 67 3.90 11.58 -8.35
N TYR A 68 3.33 12.76 -8.18
CA TYR A 68 3.40 13.52 -6.94
C TYR A 68 2.40 12.99 -5.89
N LEU A 69 1.15 12.73 -6.29
CA LEU A 69 0.08 12.35 -5.37
C LEU A 69 0.12 10.87 -4.96
N PHE A 70 0.56 9.98 -5.84
CA PHE A 70 0.45 8.53 -5.64
C PHE A 70 1.82 7.86 -5.58
N GLU A 71 1.87 6.72 -4.89
CA GLU A 71 3.02 5.83 -4.84
C GLU A 71 2.59 4.38 -5.02
N MET A 72 3.49 3.56 -5.55
CA MET A 72 3.33 2.12 -5.53
C MET A 72 3.87 1.57 -4.22
N VAL A 73 3.02 0.86 -3.48
CA VAL A 73 3.41 0.12 -2.28
C VAL A 73 3.56 -1.35 -2.62
N ILE A 74 4.75 -1.90 -2.36
CA ILE A 74 5.05 -3.32 -2.48
C ILE A 74 5.07 -3.92 -1.08
N SER A 75 4.16 -4.86 -0.81
CA SER A 75 4.08 -5.59 0.46
C SER A 75 4.01 -7.10 0.22
N THR A 76 3.96 -7.88 1.30
CA THR A 76 3.77 -9.34 1.26
C THR A 76 2.43 -9.76 0.66
N GLU A 77 1.46 -8.84 0.57
CA GLU A 77 0.14 -9.05 -0.03
C GLU A 77 0.13 -8.78 -1.54
N GLY A 78 1.21 -8.20 -2.08
CA GLY A 78 1.33 -7.82 -3.49
C GLY A 78 1.65 -6.35 -3.70
N ARG A 79 1.43 -5.88 -4.94
CA ARG A 79 1.63 -4.50 -5.37
C ARG A 79 0.30 -3.75 -5.32
N LYS A 80 0.26 -2.59 -4.66
CA LYS A 80 -0.92 -1.72 -4.62
C LYS A 80 -0.53 -0.25 -4.75
N ILE A 81 -1.33 0.54 -5.44
CA ILE A 81 -1.12 1.99 -5.50
C ILE A 81 -1.83 2.62 -4.31
N ARG A 82 -1.19 3.60 -3.68
CA ARG A 82 -1.75 4.37 -2.57
C ARG A 82 -1.48 5.86 -2.76
N ILE A 83 -2.27 6.66 -2.05
CA ILE A 83 -2.03 8.10 -1.95
C ILE A 83 -0.83 8.33 -1.03
N LYS A 84 0.18 9.04 -1.53
CA LYS A 84 1.39 9.44 -0.82
C LYS A 84 1.21 10.78 -0.11
N ASN A 85 0.74 11.77 -0.87
CA ASN A 85 0.51 13.13 -0.40
C ASN A 85 -0.75 13.68 -1.08
N PHE A 86 -1.73 14.11 -0.31
CA PHE A 86 -2.99 14.66 -0.84
C PHE A 86 -3.13 16.14 -0.56
N LYS A 87 -2.07 16.89 -0.89
CA LYS A 87 -2.00 18.34 -0.77
C LYS A 87 -1.61 18.97 -2.10
N ASP A 88 -2.26 20.08 -2.44
CA ASP A 88 -2.01 20.79 -3.68
C ASP A 88 -0.57 21.31 -3.75
N PRO A 89 0.15 21.13 -4.87
CA PRO A 89 1.51 21.63 -5.03
C PRO A 89 1.66 23.15 -4.91
N ILE A 90 0.62 23.92 -5.29
CA ILE A 90 0.67 25.39 -5.33
C ILE A 90 0.24 25.97 -3.99
N SER A 91 -0.98 25.67 -3.52
CA SER A 91 -1.52 26.26 -2.29
C SER A 91 -1.08 25.52 -1.02
N ARG A 92 -0.57 24.29 -1.14
CA ARG A 92 -0.25 23.37 -0.02
C ARG A 92 -1.45 22.98 0.84
N GLU A 93 -2.66 23.31 0.41
CA GLU A 93 -3.91 22.94 1.06
C GLU A 93 -4.29 21.49 0.73
N VAL A 94 -5.17 20.90 1.54
CA VAL A 94 -5.64 19.53 1.31
C VAL A 94 -6.49 19.50 0.05
N ILE A 95 -6.25 18.50 -0.79
CA ILE A 95 -7.03 18.29 -1.99
C ILE A 95 -8.36 17.65 -1.60
N ASP A 96 -9.47 18.17 -2.12
CA ASP A 96 -10.77 17.53 -1.93
C ASP A 96 -10.99 16.44 -2.99
N ASP A 97 -10.69 16.76 -4.25
CA ASP A 97 -10.86 15.85 -5.37
C ASP A 97 -9.89 16.17 -6.51
N VAL A 98 -9.59 15.17 -7.33
CA VAL A 98 -8.80 15.29 -8.54
C VAL A 98 -9.59 14.69 -9.69
N HIS A 99 -9.79 15.48 -10.74
CA HIS A 99 -10.47 15.09 -11.95
C HIS A 99 -9.48 15.01 -13.11
N PHE A 100 -9.55 13.95 -13.89
CA PHE A 100 -8.74 13.74 -15.07
C PHE A 100 -9.55 14.05 -16.32
N PHE A 101 -8.95 14.83 -17.21
CA PHE A 101 -9.50 15.21 -18.51
C PHE A 101 -8.56 14.79 -19.63
N ARG A 102 -9.11 14.51 -20.80
CA ARG A 102 -8.42 14.04 -21.98
C ARG A 102 -8.61 15.02 -23.13
N LEU A 103 -7.51 15.44 -23.72
CA LEU A 103 -7.45 16.20 -24.96
C LEU A 103 -7.01 15.26 -26.08
N LYS A 104 -7.97 14.84 -26.91
CA LYS A 104 -7.73 13.91 -28.01
C LYS A 104 -6.78 14.51 -29.04
N TYR A 105 -5.88 13.68 -29.59
CA TYR A 105 -4.96 14.14 -30.64
C TYR A 105 -5.65 14.34 -32.00
N ASP A 106 -6.65 13.51 -32.32
CA ASP A 106 -7.33 13.47 -33.62
C ASP A 106 -8.77 14.02 -33.56
N SER A 107 -8.95 15.14 -32.86
CA SER A 107 -10.28 15.74 -32.67
C SER A 107 -10.46 16.98 -33.53
N ASP A 108 -11.57 17.04 -34.26
CA ASP A 108 -12.07 18.24 -34.95
C ASP A 108 -12.35 19.39 -33.95
N GLU A 109 -12.50 19.07 -32.65
CA GLU A 109 -12.62 20.02 -31.54
C GLU A 109 -11.36 19.97 -30.64
N PRO A 110 -10.21 20.52 -31.04
CA PRO A 110 -8.94 20.43 -30.28
C PRO A 110 -8.96 21.20 -28.95
N LEU A 111 -9.96 22.06 -28.74
CA LEU A 111 -10.08 22.92 -27.57
C LEU A 111 -10.89 22.29 -26.42
N ARG A 112 -11.53 21.14 -26.63
CA ARG A 112 -12.44 20.54 -25.66
C ARG A 112 -11.81 19.34 -24.97
N ALA A 113 -11.69 19.40 -23.65
CA ALA A 113 -11.17 18.30 -22.86
C ALA A 113 -12.34 17.44 -22.32
N GLU A 114 -12.27 16.13 -22.56
CA GLU A 114 -13.26 15.14 -22.14
C GLU A 114 -12.94 14.61 -20.74
N TYR A 115 -13.89 14.61 -19.82
CA TYR A 115 -13.70 14.00 -18.50
C TYR A 115 -13.56 12.47 -18.60
N VAL A 116 -12.52 11.90 -17.98
CA VAL A 116 -12.24 10.44 -18.06
C VAL A 116 -12.31 9.71 -16.72
N GLY A 117 -12.19 10.42 -15.60
CA GLY A 117 -12.23 9.82 -14.26
C GLY A 117 -11.69 10.74 -13.17
N ASN A 118 -11.68 10.24 -11.93
CA ASN A 118 -11.13 10.93 -10.77
C ASN A 118 -10.04 10.11 -10.08
N HIS A 119 -9.50 10.62 -8.97
CA HIS A 119 -8.47 9.93 -8.18
C HIS A 119 -8.90 8.53 -7.70
N ILE A 120 -10.18 8.33 -7.34
CA ILE A 120 -10.72 7.03 -6.92
C ILE A 120 -10.63 6.03 -8.09
N LYS A 121 -11.17 6.42 -9.25
CA LYS A 121 -11.10 5.60 -10.47
C LYS A 121 -9.66 5.32 -10.90
N PHE A 122 -8.73 6.25 -10.64
CA PHE A 122 -7.30 6.04 -10.90
C PHE A 122 -6.70 4.96 -10.00
N LEU A 123 -7.08 4.89 -8.72
CA LEU A 123 -6.62 3.83 -7.81
C LEU A 123 -7.19 2.46 -8.20
N GLU A 124 -8.42 2.41 -8.70
CA GLU A 124 -9.11 1.16 -9.05
C GLU A 124 -8.77 0.65 -10.45
N SER A 125 -8.75 1.52 -11.46
CA SER A 125 -8.71 1.13 -12.87
C SER A 125 -7.31 1.15 -13.48
N ASN A 126 -6.82 -0.02 -13.92
CA ASN A 126 -5.54 -0.09 -14.64
C ASN A 126 -5.60 0.62 -16.00
N SER A 127 -6.75 0.55 -16.69
CA SER A 127 -6.94 1.17 -17.99
C SER A 127 -6.71 2.69 -17.96
N LEU A 128 -7.24 3.38 -16.93
CA LEU A 128 -7.03 4.82 -16.78
C LEU A 128 -5.55 5.16 -16.53
N ARG A 129 -4.86 4.33 -15.74
CA ARG A 129 -3.44 4.52 -15.45
C ARG A 129 -2.58 4.35 -16.69
N SER A 130 -2.73 3.24 -17.42
CA SER A 130 -1.96 3.00 -18.65
C SER A 130 -2.15 4.12 -19.67
N LYS A 131 -3.37 4.67 -19.77
CA LYS A 131 -3.68 5.83 -20.62
C LYS A 131 -2.91 7.10 -20.22
N ILE A 132 -2.92 7.49 -18.94
CA ILE A 132 -2.21 8.69 -18.45
C ILE A 132 -0.68 8.58 -18.63
N PHE A 133 -0.12 7.38 -18.47
CA PHE A 133 1.32 7.13 -18.53
C PHE A 133 1.87 6.74 -19.91
N TYR A 134 1.02 6.65 -20.96
CA TYR A 134 1.40 6.22 -22.32
C TYR A 134 2.25 4.93 -22.34
N SER A 135 2.02 3.99 -21.42
CA SER A 135 2.88 2.80 -21.27
C SER A 135 2.14 1.60 -20.69
N GLU A 136 2.65 0.41 -21.02
CA GLU A 136 2.09 -0.88 -20.58
C GLU A 136 2.25 -1.13 -19.07
N ASP A 137 3.19 -0.46 -18.40
CA ASP A 137 3.33 -0.52 -16.93
C ASP A 137 3.32 0.88 -16.30
N ALA A 138 2.13 1.46 -16.12
CA ALA A 138 1.91 2.66 -15.32
C ALA A 138 2.42 2.54 -13.87
N LEU A 139 2.67 1.31 -13.43
CA LEU A 139 3.29 0.97 -12.16
C LEU A 139 4.73 1.51 -12.08
N ASP A 140 5.55 1.30 -13.09
CA ASP A 140 6.99 1.65 -13.04
C ASP A 140 7.24 3.17 -13.01
N ALA A 141 6.24 3.95 -13.40
CA ALA A 141 6.34 5.40 -13.41
C ALA A 141 6.13 6.05 -12.03
N LEU A 142 5.52 5.35 -11.07
CA LEU A 142 5.25 5.85 -9.72
C LEU A 142 6.42 5.56 -8.76
N SER A 143 6.61 6.40 -7.75
CA SER A 143 7.61 6.11 -6.71
C SER A 143 7.24 4.85 -5.94
N VAL A 144 8.23 3.99 -5.65
CA VAL A 144 8.01 2.71 -4.97
C VAL A 144 8.33 2.82 -3.48
N ASN A 145 7.45 2.27 -2.65
CA ASN A 145 7.58 2.19 -1.20
C ASN A 145 7.44 0.71 -0.76
N PHE A 146 8.43 0.21 -0.03
CA PHE A 146 8.44 -1.18 0.43
C PHE A 146 7.90 -1.28 1.87
N GLN A 147 6.73 -1.91 2.02
CA GLN A 147 6.12 -2.19 3.32
C GLN A 147 6.19 -3.69 3.61
N PHE A 148 7.40 -4.15 3.92
CA PHE A 148 7.58 -5.48 4.50
C PHE A 148 7.29 -5.36 5.99
N ASN A 149 6.12 -5.83 6.43
CA ASN A 149 5.89 -6.05 7.85
C ASN A 149 7.00 -6.97 8.32
N SER A 150 7.87 -6.49 9.22
CA SER A 150 8.82 -7.37 9.90
C SER A 150 7.99 -8.52 10.45
N ILE A 151 8.34 -9.76 10.09
CA ILE A 151 7.74 -10.96 10.67
C ILE A 151 7.71 -10.69 12.17
N LYS A 152 6.49 -10.53 12.75
CA LYS A 152 6.33 -10.29 14.18
C LYS A 152 7.21 -11.33 14.84
N LYS A 153 8.28 -10.90 15.53
CA LYS A 153 9.17 -11.80 16.28
C LYS A 153 8.22 -12.69 17.07
N THR A 154 8.08 -13.94 16.65
CA THR A 154 7.21 -14.91 17.29
C THR A 154 7.54 -14.82 18.76
N ASN A 155 6.55 -14.52 19.61
CA ASN A 155 6.73 -14.34 21.05
C ASN A 155 7.71 -15.41 21.52
N VAL A 156 8.95 -15.00 21.77
CA VAL A 156 10.00 -15.90 22.24
C VAL A 156 9.41 -16.46 23.52
N ILE A 157 9.14 -17.77 23.52
CA ILE A 157 8.59 -18.46 24.69
C ILE A 157 9.39 -17.94 25.88
N ASP A 158 8.68 -17.27 26.79
CA ASP A 158 9.28 -16.54 27.90
C ASP A 158 10.24 -17.51 28.59
N LYS A 159 11.55 -17.20 28.59
CA LYS A 159 12.60 -18.17 28.97
C LYS A 159 12.30 -18.79 30.34
N ARG A 160 11.63 -18.03 31.21
CA ARG A 160 11.14 -18.48 32.52
C ARG A 160 10.13 -19.64 32.44
N ARG A 161 9.18 -19.61 31.49
CA ARG A 161 8.22 -20.70 31.28
C ARG A 161 8.87 -21.96 30.73
N LEU A 162 9.88 -21.82 29.87
CA LEU A 162 10.67 -22.95 29.37
C LEU A 162 11.45 -23.63 30.50
N TYR A 163 12.13 -22.85 31.35
CA TYR A 163 12.83 -23.39 32.54
C TYR A 163 11.86 -24.05 33.52
N GLY A 164 10.69 -23.46 33.76
CA GLY A 164 9.65 -24.05 34.60
C GLY A 164 9.17 -25.40 34.08
N PHE A 165 8.96 -25.52 32.77
CA PHE A 165 8.57 -26.79 32.15
C PHE A 165 9.67 -27.86 32.27
N LEU A 166 10.93 -27.50 32.02
CA LEU A 166 12.07 -28.43 32.16
C LEU A 166 12.23 -28.93 33.60
N LEU A 167 12.10 -28.05 34.60
CA LEU A 167 12.12 -28.44 36.02
C LEU A 167 11.00 -29.40 36.36
N LEU A 168 9.79 -29.16 35.85
CA LEU A 168 8.63 -30.02 36.10
C LEU A 168 8.82 -31.42 35.52
N VAL A 169 9.36 -31.51 34.30
CA VAL A 169 9.73 -32.81 33.69
C VAL A 169 10.81 -33.52 34.50
N PHE A 170 11.83 -32.80 34.96
CA PHE A 170 12.90 -33.37 35.79
C PHE A 170 12.38 -33.94 37.11
N PHE A 171 11.50 -33.20 37.82
CA PHE A 171 10.86 -33.70 39.04
C PHE A 171 9.95 -34.90 38.78
N GLY A 172 9.24 -34.92 37.64
CA GLY A 172 8.42 -36.07 37.25
C GLY A 172 9.23 -37.36 37.08
N ILE A 173 10.40 -37.26 36.43
CA ILE A 173 11.33 -38.39 36.25
C ILE A 173 11.85 -38.87 37.61
N LEU A 174 12.25 -37.95 38.50
CA LEU A 174 12.70 -38.28 39.85
C LEU A 174 11.62 -39.00 40.65
N ALA A 175 10.38 -38.50 40.63
CA ALA A 175 9.27 -39.12 41.32
C ALA A 175 8.99 -40.55 40.82
N LEU A 176 8.97 -40.74 39.50
CA LEU A 176 8.78 -42.06 38.88
C LEU A 176 9.91 -43.03 39.26
N SER A 177 11.16 -42.58 39.21
CA SER A 177 12.32 -43.40 39.61
C SER A 177 12.28 -43.79 41.09
N GLY A 178 11.85 -42.89 41.98
CA GLY A 178 11.65 -43.16 43.40
C GLY A 178 10.56 -44.20 43.65
N ILE A 179 9.44 -44.12 42.93
CA ILE A 179 8.36 -45.11 43.03
C ILE A 179 8.87 -46.50 42.63
N VAL A 180 9.60 -46.61 41.52
CA VAL A 180 10.18 -47.88 41.06
C VAL A 180 11.15 -48.45 42.11
N PHE A 181 12.03 -47.62 42.66
CA PHE A 181 12.97 -48.04 43.70
C PHE A 181 12.27 -48.57 44.96
N PHE A 182 11.20 -47.89 45.42
CA PHE A 182 10.42 -48.34 46.57
C PHE A 182 9.71 -49.67 46.32
N VAL A 183 9.15 -49.87 45.12
CA VAL A 183 8.51 -51.13 44.72
C VAL A 183 9.52 -52.27 44.68
N GLU A 184 10.71 -52.06 44.12
CA GLU A 184 11.77 -53.07 44.12
C GLU A 184 12.27 -53.41 45.52
N LYS A 185 12.43 -52.42 46.39
CA LYS A 185 12.89 -52.64 47.77
C LYS A 185 11.87 -53.47 48.56
N LYS A 186 10.57 -53.20 48.42
CA LYS A 186 9.50 -54.02 49.02
C LYS A 186 9.50 -55.45 48.48
N LYS A 187 9.69 -55.65 47.17
CA LYS A 187 9.82 -57.00 46.57
C LYS A 187 11.03 -57.77 47.11
N LYS A 188 12.19 -57.11 47.29
CA LYS A 188 13.39 -57.75 47.86
C LYS A 188 13.19 -58.14 49.33
N VAL A 189 12.59 -57.27 50.16
CA VAL A 189 12.30 -57.58 51.57
C VAL A 189 11.27 -58.70 51.70
N GLY A 190 10.24 -58.74 50.84
CA GLY A 190 9.28 -59.84 50.78
C GLY A 190 9.93 -61.20 50.49
N ARG A 191 10.83 -61.28 49.50
CA ARG A 191 11.56 -62.53 49.17
C ARG A 191 12.54 -62.98 50.27
N ILE A 192 13.13 -62.04 51.02
CA ILE A 192 14.03 -62.37 52.14
C ILE A 192 13.23 -63.00 53.29
N ASN A 193 12.07 -62.43 53.64
CA ASN A 193 11.19 -63.00 54.67
C ASN A 193 10.61 -64.37 54.30
N GLU A 194 10.35 -64.60 53.01
CA GLU A 194 9.87 -65.89 52.50
C GLU A 194 10.96 -66.97 52.56
N LYS A 195 12.22 -66.63 52.23
CA LYS A 195 13.37 -67.54 52.41
C LYS A 195 13.65 -67.91 53.87
N ILE A 196 13.46 -66.98 54.80
CA ILE A 196 13.66 -67.24 56.25
C ILE A 196 12.59 -68.20 56.80
N ARG A 197 11.36 -68.17 56.25
CA ARG A 197 10.29 -69.11 56.66
C ARG A 197 10.48 -70.54 56.14
N LEU A 198 11.21 -70.73 55.02
CA LEU A 198 11.41 -72.04 54.40
C LEU A 198 12.59 -72.84 54.98
N HIS A 199 13.45 -72.21 55.78
CA HIS A 199 14.49 -72.88 56.56
C HIS A 199 14.47 -72.40 58.03
N PRO A 200 13.51 -72.85 58.84
CA PRO A 200 13.64 -72.76 60.28
C PRO A 200 14.75 -73.74 60.71
N LYS A 201 15.73 -73.25 61.47
CA LYS A 201 16.68 -74.11 62.19
C LYS A 201 15.96 -74.86 63.30
#